data_AF-A0A7S1E488-F1
#
_entry.id   AF-A0A7S1E488-F1
#
_cell.length_a   1.000
_cell.length_b   1.000
_cell.length_c   1.000
_cell.angle_alpha   90.00
_cell.angle_beta   90.00
_cell.angle_gamma   90.00
#
_symmetry.space_group_name_H-M   'P 1'
#
loop_
_entity.id
_entity.type
_entity.pdbx_description
1 polymer ?
#
loop_
_entity_poly.entity_id
_entity_poly.type
_entity_poly.pdbx_seq_one_letter_code
_entity_poly.pdbx_strand_id
1 'polypeptide(L)'
;GGAAELRAQVLYRLGRYTDSAQAYKALDADVVDPGELAANRAAALCAAGESEAAEKVITATALMVEMTPDMAYNRACCVIERGDWKEALSALDEAEALFTEQAVEHGETE
;
A
#
# COMPACT_ATOMS: atom_id res chain seq x y z
N GLY A 1 13.95 -7.77 9.96
CA GLY A 1 13.23 -7.02 8.91
C GLY A 1 13.89 -7.18 7.56
N GLY A 2 14.98 -6.44 7.30
CA GLY A 2 15.44 -6.13 5.94
C GLY A 2 15.66 -7.30 4.95
N ALA A 3 16.24 -8.43 5.35
CA ALA A 3 16.45 -9.55 4.42
C ALA A 3 15.13 -10.20 3.94
N ALA A 4 14.13 -10.28 4.82
CA ALA A 4 12.83 -10.85 4.50
C ALA A 4 11.98 -9.87 3.67
N GLU A 5 12.12 -8.57 3.94
CA GLU A 5 11.48 -7.51 3.17
C GLU A 5 12.05 -7.42 1.74
N LEU A 6 13.38 -7.40 1.59
CA LEU A 6 14.04 -7.44 0.29
C LEU A 6 13.62 -8.68 -0.52
N ARG A 7 13.44 -9.83 0.15
CA ARG A 7 12.92 -11.03 -0.50
C ARG A 7 11.50 -10.82 -1.03
N ALA A 8 10.61 -10.17 -0.28
CA ALA A 8 9.25 -9.86 -0.73
C ALA A 8 9.27 -8.92 -1.95
N GLN A 9 10.13 -7.90 -1.94
CA GLN A 9 10.34 -6.98 -3.07
C GLN A 9 10.87 -7.71 -4.32
N VAL A 10 11.84 -8.62 -4.15
CA VAL A 10 12.37 -9.43 -5.27
C VAL A 10 11.28 -10.34 -5.85
N LEU A 11 10.46 -10.97 -5.01
CA LEU A 11 9.33 -11.79 -5.48
C LEU A 11 8.35 -10.97 -6.30
N TYR A 12 8.05 -9.74 -5.88
CA TYR A 12 7.21 -8.82 -6.65
C TYR A 12 7.81 -8.54 -8.03
N ARG A 13 9.10 -8.16 -8.08
CA ARG A 13 9.80 -7.87 -9.36
C ARG A 13 9.90 -9.08 -10.29
N LEU A 14 9.84 -10.29 -9.76
CA LEU A 14 9.79 -11.54 -10.53
C LEU A 14 8.38 -11.91 -11.02
N GLY A 15 7.36 -11.10 -10.73
CA GLY A 15 5.96 -11.40 -11.06
C GLY A 15 5.32 -12.46 -10.14
N ARG A 16 5.99 -12.85 -9.05
CA ARG A 16 5.47 -13.82 -8.06
C ARG A 16 4.66 -13.08 -7.00
N TYR A 17 3.58 -12.45 -7.42
CA TYR A 17 2.83 -11.50 -6.61
C TYR A 17 2.17 -12.12 -5.37
N THR A 18 1.53 -13.29 -5.51
CA THR A 18 0.96 -14.01 -4.34
C THR A 18 2.04 -14.37 -3.31
N ASP A 19 3.20 -14.86 -3.76
CA ASP A 19 4.32 -15.18 -2.86
C ASP A 19 4.88 -13.91 -2.19
N SER A 20 4.93 -12.80 -2.92
CA SER A 20 5.33 -11.49 -2.39
C SER A 20 4.37 -11.03 -1.29
N ALA A 21 3.06 -11.09 -1.55
CA ALA A 21 2.04 -10.72 -0.56
C ALA A 21 2.09 -11.57 0.71
N GLN A 22 2.36 -12.88 0.59
CA GLN A 22 2.56 -13.75 1.75
C GLN A 22 3.86 -13.44 2.50
N ALA A 23 4.93 -13.11 1.77
CA ALA A 23 6.19 -12.70 2.38
C ALA A 23 6.03 -11.41 3.19
N TYR A 24 5.33 -10.40 2.67
CA TYR A 24 4.99 -9.19 3.41
C TYR A 24 4.11 -9.49 4.63
N LYS A 25 3.08 -10.34 4.49
CA LYS A 25 2.22 -10.73 5.62
C LYS A 25 2.99 -11.35 6.79
N ALA A 26 4.10 -12.04 6.51
CA ALA A 26 4.92 -12.70 7.51
C ALA A 26 5.97 -11.78 8.16
N LEU A 27 6.09 -10.52 7.70
CA LEU A 27 6.95 -9.55 8.36
C LEU A 27 6.31 -9.07 9.66
N ASP A 28 7.18 -8.82 10.63
CA ASP A 28 6.80 -8.27 11.91
C ASP A 28 6.61 -6.74 11.79
N ALA A 29 5.42 -6.27 12.17
CA ALA A 29 5.06 -4.85 12.15
C ALA A 29 5.80 -4.05 13.23
N ASP A 30 6.45 -4.71 14.20
CA ASP A 30 7.34 -4.04 15.17
C ASP A 30 8.69 -3.65 14.54
N VAL A 31 8.99 -4.13 13.33
CA VAL A 31 10.28 -3.95 12.65
C VAL A 31 10.17 -3.11 11.38
N VAL A 32 8.99 -3.05 10.77
CA VAL A 32 8.70 -2.30 9.55
C VAL A 32 7.48 -1.45 9.80
N ASP A 33 7.49 -0.21 9.31
CA ASP A 33 6.34 0.69 9.47
C ASP A 33 5.04 0.00 8.98
N PRO A 34 3.97 -0.03 9.80
CA PRO A 34 2.73 -0.70 9.43
C PRO A 34 2.07 -0.16 8.16
N GLY A 35 2.20 1.16 7.91
CA GLY A 35 1.67 1.82 6.72
C GLY A 35 2.45 1.41 5.46
N GLU A 36 3.78 1.45 5.52
CA GLU A 36 4.67 0.96 4.47
C GLU A 36 4.41 -0.53 4.16
N LEU A 37 4.30 -1.35 5.21
CA LEU A 37 4.04 -2.77 5.07
C LEU A 37 2.68 -3.04 4.40
N ALA A 38 1.66 -2.28 4.77
CA ALA A 38 0.32 -2.38 4.19
C ALA A 38 0.30 -1.94 2.72
N ALA A 39 0.93 -0.81 2.38
CA ALA A 39 1.04 -0.33 1.00
C ALA A 39 1.73 -1.36 0.09
N ASN A 40 2.90 -1.87 0.51
CA ASN A 40 3.65 -2.86 -0.25
C ASN A 40 2.90 -4.19 -0.42
N ARG A 41 2.24 -4.66 0.65
CA ARG A 41 1.42 -5.88 0.57
C ARG A 41 0.20 -5.69 -0.31
N ALA A 42 -0.45 -4.53 -0.25
CA ALA A 42 -1.60 -4.21 -1.09
C ALA A 42 -1.23 -4.16 -2.57
N ALA A 43 -0.09 -3.55 -2.92
CA ALA A 43 0.43 -3.56 -4.29
C ALA A 43 0.64 -5.00 -4.81
N ALA A 44 1.22 -5.87 -3.98
CA ALA A 44 1.41 -7.29 -4.34
C ALA A 44 0.09 -8.04 -4.50
N LEU A 45 -0.91 -7.79 -3.64
CA LEU A 45 -2.24 -8.40 -3.75
C LEU A 45 -2.99 -7.90 -5.00
N CYS A 46 -2.92 -6.60 -5.29
CA CYS A 46 -3.44 -5.98 -6.49
C CYS A 46 -2.88 -6.66 -7.75
N ALA A 47 -1.55 -6.70 -7.88
CA ALA A 47 -0.90 -7.31 -9.02
C ALA A 47 -1.19 -8.83 -9.16
N ALA A 48 -1.59 -9.50 -8.08
CA ALA A 48 -2.06 -10.88 -8.10
C ALA A 48 -3.53 -11.05 -8.54
N GLY A 49 -4.26 -9.96 -8.79
CA GLY A 49 -5.70 -9.96 -9.05
C GLY A 49 -6.57 -10.11 -7.80
N GLU A 50 -5.99 -9.89 -6.61
CA GLU A 50 -6.67 -10.01 -5.31
C GLU A 50 -7.04 -8.63 -4.75
N SER A 51 -7.63 -7.77 -5.59
CA SER A 51 -7.88 -6.35 -5.26
C SER A 51 -8.78 -6.15 -4.02
N GLU A 52 -9.74 -7.04 -3.77
CA GLU A 52 -10.54 -7.01 -2.52
C GLU A 52 -9.71 -7.30 -1.26
N ALA A 53 -8.73 -8.20 -1.36
CA ALA A 53 -7.84 -8.51 -0.24
C ALA A 53 -6.89 -7.34 0.03
N ALA A 54 -6.40 -6.68 -1.03
CA ALA A 54 -5.60 -5.48 -0.93
C ALA A 54 -6.34 -4.35 -0.20
N GLU A 55 -7.60 -4.12 -0.57
CA GLU A 55 -8.44 -3.10 0.07
C GLU A 55 -8.71 -3.41 1.55
N LYS A 56 -8.94 -4.67 1.90
CA LYS A 56 -9.06 -5.10 3.32
C LYS A 56 -7.79 -4.83 4.12
N VAL A 57 -6.62 -5.01 3.51
CA VAL A 57 -5.34 -4.70 4.17
C VAL A 57 -5.23 -3.20 4.44
N ILE A 58 -5.49 -2.37 3.43
CA ILE A 58 -5.40 -0.91 3.55
C ILE A 58 -6.39 -0.39 4.60
N THR A 59 -7.66 -0.77 4.49
CA THR A 59 -8.72 -0.31 5.41
C THR A 59 -8.48 -0.78 6.84
N ALA A 60 -8.03 -2.01 7.07
CA ALA A 60 -7.70 -2.49 8.42
C ALA A 60 -6.50 -1.75 9.02
N THR A 61 -5.47 -1.47 8.22
CA THR A 61 -4.29 -0.72 8.69
C THR A 61 -4.64 0.74 8.99
N ALA A 62 -5.46 1.38 8.16
CA ALA A 62 -5.92 2.77 8.36
C ALA A 62 -6.78 2.98 9.63
N LEU A 63 -7.27 1.90 10.26
CA LEU A 63 -7.91 1.98 11.58
C LEU A 63 -6.91 2.08 12.75
N MET A 64 -5.64 1.74 12.51
CA MET A 64 -4.59 1.66 13.52
C MET A 64 -3.52 2.74 13.35
N VAL A 65 -3.25 3.12 12.10
CA VAL A 65 -2.28 4.15 11.73
C VAL A 65 -2.91 5.11 10.73
N GLU A 66 -2.33 6.29 10.58
CA GLU A 66 -2.78 7.28 9.61
C GLU A 66 -2.66 6.76 8.17
N MET A 67 -3.61 7.13 7.33
CA MET A 67 -3.58 6.77 5.91
C MET A 67 -2.38 7.45 5.26
N THR A 68 -1.48 6.66 4.67
CA THR A 68 -0.33 7.20 3.94
C THR A 68 -0.69 7.45 2.47
N PRO A 69 0.01 8.36 1.77
CA PRO A 69 -0.21 8.56 0.34
C PRO A 69 -0.03 7.26 -0.48
N ASP A 70 0.95 6.42 -0.12
CA ASP A 70 1.19 5.13 -0.79
C ASP A 70 0.05 4.13 -0.57
N MET A 71 -0.59 4.13 0.60
CA MET A 71 -1.77 3.32 0.86
C MET A 71 -2.95 3.78 -0.01
N ALA A 72 -3.23 5.09 -0.05
CA ALA A 72 -4.30 5.65 -0.87
C ALA A 72 -4.07 5.43 -2.36
N TYR A 73 -2.83 5.61 -2.84
CA TYR A 73 -2.45 5.35 -4.23
C TYR A 73 -2.65 3.88 -4.61
N ASN A 74 -2.16 2.94 -3.80
CA ASN A 74 -2.34 1.51 -4.07
C ASN A 74 -3.82 1.09 -3.99
N ARG A 75 -4.63 1.72 -3.12
CA ARG A 75 -6.09 1.55 -3.14
C ARG A 75 -6.66 1.95 -4.49
N ALA A 76 -6.28 3.11 -5.03
CA ALA A 76 -6.73 3.54 -6.35
C ALA A 76 -6.37 2.53 -7.45
N CYS A 77 -5.15 1.98 -7.45
CA CYS A 77 -4.74 0.91 -8.37
C CYS A 77 -5.62 -0.34 -8.26
N CYS A 78 -5.93 -0.78 -7.03
CA CYS A 78 -6.81 -1.93 -6.79
C CYS A 78 -8.23 -1.70 -7.33
N VAL A 79 -8.75 -0.50 -7.11
CA VAL A 79 -10.11 -0.13 -7.54
C VAL A 79 -10.19 -0.02 -9.07
N ILE A 80 -9.12 0.45 -9.73
CA ILE A 80 -8.97 0.44 -11.20
C ILE A 80 -9.14 -0.96 -11.77
N GLU A 81 -8.49 -1.96 -11.17
CA GLU A 81 -8.60 -3.36 -11.63
C GLU A 81 -10.03 -3.91 -11.48
N ARG A 82 -10.79 -3.44 -10.48
CA ARG A 82 -12.22 -3.77 -10.32
C ARG A 82 -13.13 -3.04 -11.32
N GLY A 83 -12.61 -2.02 -12.03
CA GLY A 83 -13.34 -1.23 -13.00
C GLY A 83 -14.26 -0.16 -12.40
N ASP A 84 -14.14 0.14 -11.10
CA ASP A 84 -14.90 1.24 -10.46
C ASP A 84 -14.13 2.56 -10.58
N TRP A 85 -14.20 3.16 -11.76
CA TRP A 85 -13.44 4.38 -12.09
C TRP A 85 -13.78 5.58 -11.21
N LYS A 86 -14.98 5.63 -10.63
CA LYS A 86 -15.40 6.74 -9.75
C LYS A 86 -14.72 6.63 -8.39
N GLU A 87 -14.75 5.44 -7.81
CA GLU A 87 -14.07 5.18 -6.55
C GLU A 87 -12.54 5.31 -6.72
N ALA A 88 -12.00 4.86 -7.86
CA ALA A 88 -10.58 5.00 -8.17
C ALA A 88 -10.14 6.48 -8.22
N LEU A 89 -10.93 7.35 -8.85
CA LEU A 89 -10.64 8.78 -8.89
C LEU A 89 -10.66 9.39 -7.48
N SER A 90 -11.67 9.05 -6.67
CA SER A 90 -11.74 9.53 -5.29
C SER A 90 -10.54 9.09 -4.44
N ALA A 91 -10.05 7.86 -4.63
CA ALA A 91 -8.87 7.36 -3.92
C ALA A 91 -7.58 8.04 -4.40
N LEU A 92 -7.52 8.41 -5.69
CA LEU A 92 -6.39 9.17 -6.23
C LEU A 92 -6.37 10.62 -5.71
N ASP A 93 -7.53 11.27 -5.65
CA ASP A 93 -7.68 12.61 -5.06
C ASP A 93 -7.24 12.62 -3.59
N GLU A 94 -7.57 11.57 -2.83
CA GLU A 94 -7.11 11.36 -1.46
C GLU A 94 -5.58 11.23 -1.39
N ALA A 95 -4.97 10.43 -2.27
CA ALA A 95 -3.52 10.28 -2.32
C ALA A 95 -2.81 11.61 -2.62
N GLU A 96 -3.31 12.39 -3.59
CA GLU A 96 -2.76 13.70 -3.97
C GLU A 96 -2.85 14.73 -2.83
N ALA A 97 -3.97 14.72 -2.10
CA ALA A 97 -4.13 15.58 -0.92
C ALA A 97 -3.10 15.23 0.17
N LEU A 98 -2.91 13.95 0.46
CA LEU A 98 -1.95 13.48 1.46
C LEU A 98 -0.49 13.79 1.06
N PHE A 99 -0.13 13.66 -0.22
CA PHE A 99 1.19 14.07 -0.71
C PHE A 99 1.42 15.57 -0.52
N THR A 100 0.39 16.40 -0.75
CA THR A 100 0.47 17.85 -0.58
C THR A 100 0.65 18.21 0.89
N GLU A 101 -0.11 17.57 1.78
CA GLU A 101 -0.01 17.78 3.22
C GLU A 101 1.38 17.44 3.76
N GLN A 102 1.93 16.27 3.39
CA GLN A 102 3.29 15.88 3.77
C GLN A 102 4.35 16.87 3.25
N ALA A 103 4.21 17.37 2.03
CA ALA A 103 5.15 18.33 1.46
C ALA A 103 5.13 19.69 2.20
N VAL A 104 3.94 20.13 2.64
CA VAL A 104 3.79 21.35 3.45
C VAL A 104 4.40 21.16 4.83
N GLU A 105 4.10 20.04 5.50
CA GLU A 105 4.63 19.75 6.84
C GLU A 105 6.17 19.73 6.84
N HIS A 106 6.79 19.10 5.84
CA HIS A 106 8.25 19.08 5.72
C HIS A 106 8.83 20.46 5.38
N GLY A 107 8.14 21.28 4.58
CA GLY A 107 8.58 22.63 4.22
C GLY A 107 8.44 23.68 5.34
N GLU A 108 7.61 23.43 6.35
CA GLU A 108 7.46 24.30 7.53
C GLU A 108 8.50 24.03 8.63
N THR A 109 9.30 22.96 8.49
CA THR A 109 10.33 22.56 9.47
C THR A 109 11.76 23.01 9.12
N GLU A 110 11.96 23.72 8.00
CA GLU A 110 13.24 24.32 7.57
C GLU A 110 13.35 25.82 7.89
#